data_AF-A0A1C5JZ49-F1
#
_entry.id   AF-A0A1C5JZ49-F1
#
_cell.length_a   1.000
_cell.length_b   1.000
_cell.length_c   1.000
_cell.angle_alpha   90.00
_cell.angle_beta   90.00
_cell.angle_gamma   90.00
#
_symmetry.space_group_name_H-M   'P 1'
#
loop_
_entity.id
_entity.type
_entity.pdbx_description
1 polymer ?
#
loop_
_entity_poly.entity_id
_entity_poly.type
_entity_poly.pdbx_seq_one_letter_code
_entity_poly.pdbx_strand_id
1 'polypeptide(L)'
;MGIDDDYTDRHAGRPAAGQRSAGGRGRGVAVLAAMATVVLGLTAGCGQRAGAEGTSAQPTTAAATPDGAGLVPWVSALVARNGTAVTVYTGPGDAKCSELYEPRATVTEQDGAQVVVAVRGRVIESVDCAASGSAVPLVVSLRAPLGDRALRDAATGTPHPVYHERDLPDLTADRRWSPYESHWMSTDEGWHRGYNGPNGSGLLLSAQPTAAVSRPEAVATVRIGSRDGGVTGQEGRWWTLWWEAGEVTYSLRLMPREGGSFTLAEFERELARLKWS
;
A
#
# COMPACT_ATOMS: atom_id res chain seq x y z
N MET A 1 -61.43 4.16 0.33
CA MET A 1 -60.61 4.16 -0.89
C MET A 1 -59.20 3.77 -0.44
N GLY A 2 -58.81 2.50 -0.33
CA GLY A 2 -59.28 1.31 -1.02
C GLY A 2 -58.67 1.26 -2.42
N ILE A 3 -57.48 0.66 -2.54
CA ILE A 3 -57.00 -0.24 -3.60
C ILE A 3 -55.74 -0.91 -3.03
N ASP A 4 -55.93 -2.17 -2.63
CA ASP A 4 -54.88 -3.19 -2.62
C ASP A 4 -54.54 -3.51 -4.08
N ASP A 5 -53.28 -3.80 -4.40
CA ASP A 5 -52.99 -4.87 -5.35
C ASP A 5 -51.61 -5.47 -5.08
N ASP A 6 -51.72 -6.76 -4.80
CA ASP A 6 -50.75 -7.80 -4.53
C ASP A 6 -50.05 -8.19 -5.85
N TYR A 7 -48.72 -8.30 -5.87
CA TYR A 7 -48.02 -8.98 -6.97
C TYR A 7 -46.89 -9.84 -6.42
N THR A 8 -47.28 -11.00 -5.90
CA THR A 8 -46.42 -12.17 -5.72
C THR A 8 -46.40 -13.01 -7.00
N ASP A 9 -45.20 -13.36 -7.49
CA ASP A 9 -44.97 -14.52 -8.35
C ASP A 9 -43.57 -15.08 -7.97
N ARG A 10 -43.45 -16.10 -7.12
CA ARG A 10 -43.59 -17.56 -7.36
C ARG A 10 -42.82 -18.09 -8.58
N HIS A 11 -41.57 -18.50 -8.34
CA HIS A 11 -41.05 -19.73 -8.95
C HIS A 11 -40.60 -20.72 -7.86
N ALA A 12 -41.33 -21.83 -7.80
CA ALA A 12 -41.02 -23.02 -7.03
C ALA A 12 -40.90 -24.22 -7.99
N GLY A 13 -39.95 -25.10 -7.70
CA GLY A 13 -39.84 -26.46 -8.25
C GLY A 13 -38.48 -26.71 -8.93
N ARG A 14 -37.69 -27.74 -8.61
CA ARG A 14 -37.87 -28.94 -7.75
C ARG A 14 -36.46 -29.62 -7.61
N PRO A 15 -36.28 -30.78 -6.94
CA PRO A 15 -35.21 -30.98 -5.97
C PRO A 15 -34.21 -32.10 -6.32
N ALA A 16 -33.33 -32.39 -5.35
CA ALA A 16 -32.21 -33.31 -5.33
C ALA A 16 -32.48 -34.82 -5.49
N ALA A 17 -31.46 -35.54 -5.96
CA ALA A 17 -31.02 -36.90 -5.59
C ALA A 17 -29.59 -37.07 -6.18
N GLY A 18 -28.54 -37.61 -5.54
CA GLY A 18 -28.44 -38.55 -4.43
C GLY A 18 -27.94 -39.90 -4.94
N GLN A 19 -26.66 -40.26 -4.67
CA GLN A 19 -26.08 -41.62 -4.48
C GLN A 19 -24.57 -41.61 -4.81
N ARG A 20 -23.67 -41.70 -3.83
CA ARG A 20 -23.09 -42.90 -3.17
C ARG A 20 -22.12 -43.73 -4.04
N SER A 21 -20.85 -43.59 -3.67
CA SER A 21 -19.91 -44.67 -3.28
C SER A 21 -19.49 -45.74 -4.30
N ALA A 22 -18.19 -45.82 -4.60
CA ALA A 22 -17.34 -46.96 -4.22
C ALA A 22 -15.94 -46.89 -4.84
N GLY A 23 -14.91 -47.13 -4.01
CA GLY A 23 -13.83 -48.09 -4.28
C GLY A 23 -12.74 -47.72 -5.29
N GLY A 24 -11.49 -47.64 -4.81
CA GLY A 24 -10.33 -47.68 -5.71
C GLY A 24 -8.99 -47.51 -5.02
N ARG A 25 -8.47 -48.57 -4.40
CA ARG A 25 -7.06 -48.74 -4.00
C ARG A 25 -6.12 -48.46 -5.19
N GLY A 26 -4.98 -47.82 -4.93
CA GLY A 26 -3.88 -47.87 -5.89
C GLY A 26 -2.66 -47.02 -5.52
N ARG A 27 -1.64 -47.69 -4.96
CA ARG A 27 -0.23 -47.29 -4.87
C ARG A 27 0.29 -46.44 -6.04
N GLY A 28 1.26 -45.56 -5.79
CA GLY A 28 2.28 -45.25 -6.79
C GLY A 28 3.00 -43.92 -6.63
N VAL A 29 4.22 -44.00 -6.10
CA VAL A 29 5.30 -43.00 -6.11
C VAL A 29 5.58 -42.47 -7.53
N ALA A 30 5.89 -41.17 -7.68
CA ALA A 30 7.05 -40.69 -8.44
C ALA A 30 7.21 -39.16 -8.35
N VAL A 31 8.27 -38.74 -7.66
CA VAL A 31 8.90 -37.43 -7.81
C VAL A 31 9.66 -37.44 -9.14
N LEU A 32 9.48 -36.43 -9.99
CA LEU A 32 10.39 -36.14 -11.10
C LEU A 32 10.72 -34.64 -11.11
N ALA A 33 11.96 -34.35 -10.74
CA ALA A 33 12.66 -33.11 -11.03
C ALA A 33 13.10 -33.12 -12.50
N ALA A 34 12.92 -32.01 -13.20
CA ALA A 34 13.47 -31.81 -14.54
C ALA A 34 14.45 -30.64 -14.51
N MET A 35 15.74 -31.00 -14.55
CA MET A 35 16.86 -30.12 -14.88
C MET A 35 16.88 -29.88 -16.39
N ALA A 36 16.86 -28.63 -16.84
CA ALA A 36 17.04 -28.28 -18.24
C ALA A 36 18.42 -27.67 -18.46
N THR A 37 19.24 -28.42 -19.21
CA THR A 37 20.63 -28.16 -19.56
C THR A 37 20.73 -27.12 -20.69
N VAL A 38 21.67 -26.19 -20.55
CA VAL A 38 22.08 -25.24 -21.59
C VAL A 38 22.93 -25.95 -22.65
N VAL A 39 22.64 -25.71 -23.94
CA VAL A 39 23.56 -26.03 -25.03
C VAL A 39 23.75 -24.79 -25.91
N LEU A 40 24.97 -24.26 -25.89
CA LEU A 40 25.50 -23.29 -26.86
C LEU A 40 25.84 -24.01 -28.16
N GLY A 41 25.34 -23.48 -29.29
CA GLY A 41 25.77 -23.86 -30.63
C GLY A 41 26.25 -22.64 -31.40
N LEU A 42 27.58 -22.48 -31.48
CA LEU A 42 28.28 -21.60 -32.41
C LEU A 42 28.58 -22.38 -33.68
N THR A 43 28.05 -21.97 -34.83
CA THR A 43 28.58 -22.35 -36.14
C THR A 43 28.73 -21.09 -37.01
N ALA A 44 29.99 -20.75 -37.28
CA ALA A 44 30.38 -19.80 -38.31
C ALA A 44 30.50 -20.55 -39.66
N GLY A 45 29.94 -19.98 -40.73
CA GLY A 45 30.10 -20.46 -42.10
C GLY A 45 30.10 -19.28 -43.06
N CYS A 46 31.24 -19.03 -43.70
CA CYS A 46 31.44 -18.04 -44.75
C CYS A 46 30.82 -18.49 -46.10
N GLY A 47 30.28 -17.56 -46.90
CA GLY A 47 29.98 -17.83 -48.32
C GLY A 47 29.09 -16.82 -49.06
N GLN A 48 29.71 -15.73 -49.53
CA GLN A 48 29.46 -14.90 -50.74
C GLN A 48 28.03 -14.51 -51.25
N ARG A 49 27.78 -13.20 -51.13
CA ARG A 49 27.21 -12.19 -52.09
C ARG A 49 26.25 -12.64 -53.21
N ALA A 50 25.01 -12.15 -53.11
CA ALA A 50 24.22 -11.66 -54.24
C ALA A 50 23.66 -10.27 -53.85
N GLY A 51 23.75 -9.29 -54.75
CA GLY A 51 23.31 -7.92 -54.52
C GLY A 51 21.80 -7.77 -54.66
N ALA A 52 21.21 -7.01 -53.75
CA ALA A 52 19.96 -6.30 -53.95
C ALA A 52 20.00 -5.05 -53.04
N GLU A 53 19.90 -3.88 -53.67
CA GLU A 53 19.63 -2.61 -52.99
C GLU A 53 18.31 -2.71 -52.21
N GLY A 54 18.31 -2.17 -50.99
CA GLY A 54 17.10 -2.10 -50.19
C GLY A 54 17.41 -1.87 -48.72
N THR A 55 17.52 -0.60 -48.34
CA THR A 55 17.43 -0.10 -46.96
C THR A 55 18.47 -0.67 -45.99
N SER A 56 19.55 0.08 -45.77
CA SER A 56 20.32 -0.06 -44.54
C SER A 56 19.40 0.32 -43.38
N ALA A 57 18.77 -0.69 -42.77
CA ALA A 57 18.19 -0.56 -41.45
C ALA A 57 19.37 -0.28 -40.52
N GLN A 58 19.62 1.00 -40.30
CA GLN A 58 20.49 1.47 -39.24
C GLN A 58 19.99 0.79 -37.97
N PRO A 59 20.84 0.04 -37.23
CA PRO A 59 20.45 -0.45 -35.93
C PRO A 59 20.10 0.80 -35.13
N THR A 60 18.83 0.96 -34.78
CA THR A 60 18.42 1.91 -33.75
C THR A 60 19.21 1.50 -32.52
N THR A 61 20.33 2.17 -32.33
CA THR A 61 21.20 1.96 -31.18
C THR A 61 20.27 2.22 -30.03
N ALA A 62 20.03 1.20 -29.20
CA ALA A 62 19.31 1.35 -27.95
C ALA A 62 19.87 2.62 -27.32
N ALA A 63 19.01 3.62 -27.11
CA ALA A 63 19.41 4.88 -26.51
C ALA A 63 20.25 4.52 -25.29
N ALA A 64 21.54 4.90 -25.33
CA ALA A 64 22.45 4.62 -24.24
C ALA A 64 21.78 5.11 -22.96
N THR A 65 21.41 4.18 -22.09
CA THR A 65 20.85 4.45 -20.78
C THR A 65 21.79 5.46 -20.11
N PRO A 66 21.37 6.72 -19.86
CA PRO A 66 22.25 7.64 -19.17
C PRO A 66 22.47 7.09 -17.76
N ASP A 67 23.74 6.92 -17.38
CA ASP A 67 24.23 6.47 -16.05
C ASP A 67 23.95 7.49 -14.93
N GLY A 68 22.80 8.17 -14.97
CA GLY A 68 22.44 9.25 -14.06
C GLY A 68 21.20 8.93 -13.25
N ALA A 69 21.25 7.96 -12.34
CA ALA A 69 20.22 7.86 -11.29
C ALA A 69 20.41 9.04 -10.31
N GLY A 70 19.67 10.12 -10.54
CA GLY A 70 19.65 11.30 -9.69
C GLY A 70 19.11 10.98 -8.30
N LEU A 71 19.42 11.86 -7.34
CA LEU A 71 18.75 11.82 -6.04
C LEU A 71 17.32 12.33 -6.23
N VAL A 72 16.35 11.59 -5.70
CA VAL A 72 14.93 11.94 -5.73
C VAL A 72 14.50 12.23 -4.30
N PRO A 73 13.82 13.35 -4.02
CA PRO A 73 13.29 13.62 -2.69
C PRO A 73 12.21 12.59 -2.32
N TRP A 74 12.10 12.29 -1.04
CA TRP A 74 10.95 11.58 -0.48
C TRP A 74 10.10 12.55 0.35
N VAL A 75 8.81 12.27 0.49
CA VAL A 75 7.82 13.21 1.06
C VAL A 75 7.39 12.85 2.48
N SER A 76 7.48 11.57 2.84
CA SER A 76 7.19 11.10 4.20
C SER A 76 7.86 9.75 4.46
N ALA A 77 7.84 9.32 5.71
CA ALA A 77 8.30 7.99 6.10
C ALA A 77 7.36 7.31 7.09
N LEU A 78 7.25 5.99 7.01
CA LEU A 78 6.61 5.13 7.99
C LEU A 78 7.64 4.19 8.62
N VAL A 79 7.75 4.25 9.94
CA VAL A 79 8.63 3.40 10.74
C VAL A 79 7.84 2.22 11.26
N ALA A 80 8.30 1.00 10.97
CA ALA A 80 7.67 -0.23 11.43
C ALA A 80 7.66 -0.33 12.96
N ARG A 81 6.78 -1.17 13.54
CA ARG A 81 6.66 -1.33 15.01
C ARG A 81 7.98 -1.66 15.71
N ASN A 82 8.85 -2.44 15.10
CA ASN A 82 10.16 -2.81 15.66
C ASN A 82 11.21 -1.68 15.57
N GLY A 83 10.90 -0.59 14.87
CA GLY A 83 11.78 0.56 14.67
C GLY A 83 12.92 0.33 13.67
N THR A 84 13.11 -0.88 13.12
CA THR A 84 14.27 -1.18 12.27
C THR A 84 13.98 -1.15 10.78
N ALA A 85 12.72 -1.34 10.37
CA ALA A 85 12.30 -1.14 8.99
C ALA A 85 11.69 0.25 8.83
N VAL A 86 12.15 0.99 7.81
CA VAL A 86 11.62 2.31 7.46
C VAL A 86 11.19 2.27 6.00
N THR A 87 9.93 2.60 5.76
CA THR A 87 9.39 2.80 4.42
C THR A 87 9.42 4.30 4.12
N VAL A 88 10.23 4.74 3.17
CA VAL A 88 10.17 6.10 2.63
C VAL A 88 9.23 6.15 1.44
N TYR A 89 8.41 7.19 1.35
CA TYR A 89 7.48 7.40 0.25
C TYR A 89 8.04 8.49 -0.67
N THR A 90 8.28 8.16 -1.93
CA THR A 90 8.90 9.06 -2.92
C THR A 90 8.07 9.12 -4.19
N GLY A 91 8.13 10.21 -4.95
CA GLY A 91 7.39 10.34 -6.20
C GLY A 91 8.10 11.26 -7.18
N PRO A 92 7.54 11.42 -8.39
CA PRO A 92 8.07 12.33 -9.41
C PRO A 92 7.87 13.82 -9.04
N GLY A 93 7.23 14.12 -7.90
CA GLY A 93 6.89 15.48 -7.47
C GLY A 93 5.81 16.10 -8.35
N ASP A 94 5.95 17.39 -8.66
CA ASP A 94 5.01 18.15 -9.51
C ASP A 94 5.09 17.83 -11.00
N ALA A 95 5.96 16.89 -11.41
CA ALA A 95 6.11 16.50 -12.80
C ALA A 95 4.85 15.80 -13.31
N LYS A 96 4.12 16.48 -14.20
CA LYS A 96 2.88 15.96 -14.80
C LYS A 96 3.18 14.73 -15.65
N CYS A 97 2.26 13.75 -15.59
CA CYS A 97 2.33 12.50 -16.34
C CYS A 97 3.74 11.87 -16.32
N SER A 98 4.28 11.69 -15.12
CA SER A 98 5.63 11.16 -14.90
C SER A 98 5.61 10.06 -13.86
N GLU A 99 6.60 9.18 -13.91
CA GLU A 99 6.79 8.09 -12.95
C GLU A 99 8.27 7.89 -12.59
N LEU A 100 8.51 7.17 -11.51
CA LEU A 100 9.86 6.78 -11.11
C LEU A 100 10.25 5.45 -11.75
N TYR A 101 11.30 5.47 -12.57
CA TYR A 101 11.90 4.28 -13.15
C TYR A 101 12.97 3.69 -12.22
N GLU A 102 12.75 2.44 -11.82
CA GLU A 102 13.64 1.64 -10.96
C GLU A 102 14.15 2.38 -9.71
N PRO A 103 13.28 3.02 -8.89
CA PRO A 103 13.72 3.73 -7.72
C PRO A 103 14.29 2.78 -6.65
N ARG A 104 15.35 3.20 -5.97
CA ARG A 104 16.01 2.45 -4.89
C ARG A 104 16.34 3.37 -3.72
N ALA A 105 16.04 2.91 -2.50
CA ALA A 105 16.40 3.61 -1.28
C ALA A 105 17.61 2.94 -0.60
N THR A 106 18.54 3.74 -0.08
CA THR A 106 19.69 3.29 0.72
C THR A 106 19.93 4.19 1.91
N VAL A 107 20.43 3.62 3.01
CA VAL A 107 20.92 4.40 4.16
C VAL A 107 22.35 4.87 3.85
N THR A 108 22.57 6.17 3.77
CA THR A 108 23.89 6.76 3.49
C THR A 108 24.64 7.15 4.75
N GLU A 109 23.93 7.44 5.83
CA GLU A 109 24.49 7.79 7.13
C GLU A 109 23.63 7.22 8.25
N GLN A 110 24.27 6.68 9.28
CA GLN A 110 23.60 6.17 10.47
C GLN A 110 24.50 6.31 11.68
N ASP A 111 24.14 7.21 12.58
CA ASP A 111 24.85 7.44 13.84
C ASP A 111 23.87 7.52 15.03
N GLY A 112 24.33 8.06 16.17
CA GLY A 112 23.54 8.21 17.39
C GLY A 112 22.54 9.36 17.38
N ALA A 113 22.63 10.29 16.42
CA ALA A 113 21.76 11.46 16.30
C ALA A 113 20.80 11.34 15.10
N GLN A 114 21.22 10.72 14.01
CA GLN A 114 20.45 10.72 12.76
C GLN A 114 20.61 9.45 11.91
N VAL A 115 19.66 9.31 10.98
CA VAL A 115 19.67 8.38 9.86
C VAL A 115 19.36 9.17 8.60
N VAL A 116 20.24 9.10 7.60
CA VAL A 116 20.04 9.75 6.31
C VAL A 116 19.72 8.69 5.26
N VAL A 117 18.60 8.86 4.58
CA VAL A 117 18.13 7.95 3.51
C VAL A 117 18.20 8.66 2.18
N ALA A 118 18.93 8.07 1.25
CA ALA A 118 19.00 8.49 -0.15
C ALA A 118 18.07 7.64 -1.00
N VAL A 119 17.23 8.29 -1.79
CA VAL A 119 16.48 7.64 -2.86
C VAL A 119 17.13 7.99 -4.19
N ARG A 120 17.44 6.98 -4.99
CA ARG A 120 18.00 7.12 -6.33
C ARG A 120 17.04 6.55 -7.35
N GLY A 121 16.83 7.27 -8.43
CA GLY A 121 15.94 6.85 -9.51
C GLY A 121 16.01 7.81 -10.69
N ARG A 122 15.25 7.51 -11.73
CA ARG A 122 15.03 8.42 -12.87
C ARG A 122 13.56 8.75 -12.95
N VAL A 123 13.24 10.01 -13.18
CA VAL A 123 11.87 10.42 -13.54
C VAL A 123 11.74 10.26 -15.05
N ILE A 124 10.76 9.47 -15.49
CA ILE A 124 10.45 9.25 -16.91
C ILE A 124 9.01 9.66 -17.19
N GLU A 125 8.69 9.88 -18.46
CA GLU A 125 7.31 10.09 -18.90
C GLU A 125 6.49 8.81 -18.64
N SER A 126 5.33 8.97 -18.01
CA SER A 126 4.43 7.85 -17.75
C SER A 126 3.57 7.58 -18.98
N VAL A 127 3.35 6.31 -19.28
CA VAL A 127 2.41 5.89 -20.33
C VAL A 127 0.94 5.90 -19.86
N ASP A 128 0.72 5.99 -18.54
CA ASP A 128 -0.60 6.08 -17.91
C ASP A 128 -0.65 7.24 -16.90
N CYS A 129 -1.11 8.40 -17.37
CA CYS A 129 -1.23 9.58 -16.53
C CYS A 129 -2.24 9.42 -15.37
N ALA A 130 -3.12 8.41 -15.38
CA ALA A 130 -4.08 8.18 -14.31
C ALA A 130 -3.39 7.74 -13.00
N ALA A 131 -2.19 7.16 -13.09
CA ALA A 131 -1.38 6.75 -11.95
C ALA A 131 -0.28 7.77 -11.58
N SER A 132 -0.15 8.86 -12.35
CA SER A 132 0.87 9.90 -12.14
C SER A 132 0.72 10.58 -10.78
N GLY A 133 1.85 10.90 -10.13
CA GLY A 133 1.87 11.58 -8.83
C GLY A 133 1.75 10.67 -7.62
N SER A 134 1.64 9.36 -7.84
CA SER A 134 1.57 8.36 -6.77
C SER A 134 2.92 8.18 -6.08
N ALA A 135 2.93 8.18 -4.74
CA ALA A 135 4.15 7.91 -3.99
C ALA A 135 4.48 6.40 -3.98
N VAL A 136 5.69 6.07 -4.42
CA VAL A 136 6.26 4.74 -4.41
C VAL A 136 6.87 4.45 -3.03
N PRO A 137 6.45 3.37 -2.34
CA PRO A 137 7.05 2.96 -1.08
C PRO A 137 8.39 2.25 -1.32
N LEU A 138 9.45 2.68 -0.65
CA LEU A 138 10.77 2.03 -0.66
C LEU A 138 11.20 1.71 0.76
N VAL A 139 11.54 0.44 1.00
CA VAL A 139 11.91 -0.03 2.34
C VAL A 139 13.42 -0.05 2.50
N VAL A 140 13.90 0.50 3.62
CA VAL A 140 15.28 0.36 4.10
C VAL A 140 15.31 -0.31 5.47
N SER A 141 16.39 -1.03 5.74
CA SER A 141 16.64 -1.66 7.04
C SER A 141 17.74 -0.91 7.80
N LEU A 142 17.48 -0.59 9.06
CA LEU A 142 18.41 0.08 9.97
C LEU A 142 19.16 -0.95 10.81
N ARG A 143 20.41 -0.64 11.17
CA ARG A 143 21.22 -1.50 12.06
C ARG A 143 20.72 -1.55 13.52
N ALA A 144 19.93 -0.56 13.92
CA ALA A 144 19.33 -0.43 15.24
C ALA A 144 18.00 0.32 15.09
N PRO A 145 17.03 0.15 16.02
CA PRO A 145 15.75 0.85 15.97
C PRO A 145 15.92 2.36 15.87
N LEU A 146 15.11 3.05 15.06
CA LEU A 146 15.20 4.51 14.85
C LEU A 146 15.28 5.27 16.18
N GLY A 147 14.39 4.93 17.12
CA GLY A 147 14.35 5.57 18.44
C GLY A 147 14.03 7.04 18.30
N ASP A 148 14.83 7.89 18.95
CA ASP A 148 14.69 9.35 18.93
C ASP A 148 15.58 10.02 17.86
N ARG A 149 16.26 9.23 17.02
CA ARG A 149 17.13 9.75 15.97
C ARG A 149 16.32 10.43 14.88
N ALA A 150 16.84 11.53 14.36
CA ALA A 150 16.23 12.22 13.23
C ALA A 150 16.34 11.38 11.95
N LEU A 151 15.26 11.28 11.18
CA LEU A 151 15.28 10.73 9.83
C LEU A 151 15.37 11.88 8.82
N ARG A 152 16.35 11.84 7.92
CA ARG A 152 16.63 12.92 6.96
C ARG A 152 16.72 12.42 5.54
N ASP A 153 16.27 13.27 4.62
CA ASP A 153 16.37 13.03 3.19
C ASP A 153 17.74 13.47 2.68
N ALA A 154 18.46 12.58 1.99
CA ALA A 154 19.74 12.91 1.39
C ALA A 154 19.63 13.93 0.24
N ALA A 155 18.47 14.01 -0.43
CA ALA A 155 18.25 14.91 -1.56
C ALA A 155 18.06 16.37 -1.10
N THR A 156 17.37 16.57 0.03
CA THR A 156 16.96 17.90 0.51
C THR A 156 17.65 18.33 1.80
N GLY A 157 18.15 17.39 2.61
CA GLY A 157 18.72 17.63 3.94
C GLY A 157 17.67 18.00 5.01
N THR A 158 16.43 18.22 4.62
CA THR A 158 15.34 18.62 5.50
C THR A 158 14.65 17.40 6.13
N PRO A 159 14.19 17.52 7.39
CA PRO A 159 13.27 16.54 7.96
C PRO A 159 11.93 16.61 7.22
N HIS A 160 11.32 15.45 6.99
CA HIS A 160 9.96 15.31 6.48
C HIS A 160 9.11 14.60 7.54
N PRO A 161 7.77 14.58 7.41
CA PRO A 161 6.90 13.86 8.33
C PRO A 161 7.28 12.39 8.50
N VAL A 162 7.41 11.96 9.76
CA VAL A 162 7.70 10.57 10.13
C VAL A 162 6.54 10.03 10.97
N TYR A 163 5.95 8.94 10.49
CA TYR A 163 4.85 8.23 11.13
C TYR A 163 5.35 6.92 11.72
N HIS A 164 4.69 6.39 12.75
CA HIS A 164 5.10 5.14 13.37
C HIS A 164 3.95 4.13 13.46
N GLU A 165 4.20 2.89 13.03
CA GLU A 165 3.20 1.83 13.14
C GLU A 165 2.87 1.48 14.60
N ARG A 166 3.79 1.72 15.55
CA ARG A 166 3.52 1.53 16.98
C ARG A 166 2.37 2.40 17.50
N ASP A 167 2.07 3.49 16.82
CA ASP A 167 0.99 4.41 17.18
C ASP A 167 -0.35 4.04 16.54
N LEU A 168 -0.36 3.01 15.68
CA LEU A 168 -1.53 2.50 14.97
C LEU A 168 -2.04 1.20 15.62
N PRO A 169 -3.30 0.81 15.38
CA PRO A 169 -3.76 -0.54 15.72
C PRO A 169 -3.03 -1.60 14.87
N ASP A 170 -2.78 -2.78 15.45
CA ASP A 170 -2.14 -3.91 14.79
C ASP A 170 -3.16 -4.68 13.93
N LEU A 171 -3.53 -4.06 12.80
CA LEU A 171 -4.46 -4.66 11.83
C LEU A 171 -3.85 -5.85 11.09
N THR A 172 -2.52 -5.99 11.07
CA THR A 172 -1.86 -7.16 10.51
C THR A 172 -2.02 -8.42 11.36
N ALA A 173 -2.24 -8.26 12.67
CA ALA A 173 -2.55 -9.37 13.56
C ALA A 173 -4.04 -9.80 13.50
N ASP A 174 -4.95 -8.91 13.10
CA ASP A 174 -6.37 -9.23 12.93
C ASP A 174 -6.67 -9.68 11.50
N ARG A 175 -6.77 -11.00 11.29
CA ARG A 175 -7.03 -11.61 9.97
C ARG A 175 -8.37 -11.21 9.34
N ARG A 176 -9.28 -10.53 10.07
CA ARG A 176 -10.51 -9.98 9.48
C ARG A 176 -10.23 -8.78 8.58
N TRP A 177 -9.09 -8.12 8.75
CA TRP A 177 -8.68 -6.96 7.98
C TRP A 177 -7.55 -7.33 7.03
N SER A 178 -7.76 -7.11 5.73
CA SER A 178 -6.71 -7.28 4.72
C SER A 178 -6.36 -5.93 4.12
N PRO A 179 -5.05 -5.58 4.03
CA PRO A 179 -4.66 -4.35 3.38
C PRO A 179 -5.01 -4.43 1.89
N TYR A 180 -5.38 -3.30 1.30
CA TYR A 180 -5.35 -3.16 -0.15
C TYR A 180 -4.34 -2.08 -0.52
N GLU A 181 -3.51 -2.39 -1.51
CA GLU A 181 -2.55 -1.43 -2.02
C GLU A 181 -3.30 -0.34 -2.78
N SER A 182 -2.94 0.90 -2.49
CA SER A 182 -3.48 2.05 -3.19
C SER A 182 -2.33 3.00 -3.49
N HIS A 183 -2.39 3.64 -4.65
CA HIS A 183 -1.33 4.50 -5.13
C HIS A 183 -1.30 5.87 -4.41
N TRP A 184 -2.30 6.15 -3.56
CA TRP A 184 -2.41 7.34 -2.72
C TRP A 184 -1.88 7.16 -1.28
N MET A 185 -1.06 6.12 -1.01
CA MET A 185 -0.64 5.79 0.37
C MET A 185 0.19 6.88 1.06
N SER A 186 0.82 7.77 0.29
CA SER A 186 1.33 9.04 0.81
C SER A 186 1.10 10.11 -0.25
N THR A 187 0.49 11.21 0.16
CA THR A 187 0.33 12.44 -0.63
C THR A 187 0.96 13.60 0.15
N ASP A 188 0.93 14.80 -0.42
CA ASP A 188 1.29 16.02 0.31
C ASP A 188 0.38 16.26 1.52
N GLU A 189 -0.81 15.66 1.53
CA GLU A 189 -1.81 15.78 2.60
C GLU A 189 -1.54 14.82 3.77
N GLY A 190 -0.71 13.78 3.57
CA GLY A 190 -0.35 12.84 4.63
C GLY A 190 -0.19 11.41 4.17
N TRP A 191 -0.14 10.50 5.15
CA TRP A 191 -0.06 9.06 4.93
C TRP A 191 -1.41 8.40 5.11
N HIS A 192 -1.73 7.41 4.28
CA HIS A 192 -3.00 6.70 4.27
C HIS A 192 -2.80 5.19 4.04
N ARG A 193 -3.66 4.37 4.65
CA ARG A 193 -3.72 2.93 4.36
C ARG A 193 -5.15 2.39 4.50
N GLY A 194 -5.65 1.77 3.45
CA GLY A 194 -6.97 1.16 3.42
C GLY A 194 -6.93 -0.34 3.73
N TYR A 195 -8.01 -0.83 4.34
CA TYR A 195 -8.22 -2.24 4.65
C TYR A 195 -9.63 -2.67 4.28
N ASN A 196 -9.74 -3.86 3.68
CA ASN A 196 -11.00 -4.55 3.49
C ASN A 196 -11.35 -5.31 4.77
N GLY A 197 -12.61 -5.21 5.18
CA GLY A 197 -13.13 -5.76 6.41
C GLY A 197 -14.22 -6.80 6.23
N PRO A 198 -14.74 -7.33 7.35
CA PRO A 198 -15.84 -8.28 7.33
C PRO A 198 -17.10 -7.65 6.72
N ASN A 199 -17.90 -8.48 6.04
CA ASN A 199 -19.19 -8.10 5.46
C ASN A 199 -19.14 -6.91 4.47
N GLY A 200 -17.98 -6.67 3.83
CA GLY A 200 -17.78 -5.57 2.88
C GLY A 200 -17.58 -4.21 3.54
N SER A 201 -17.30 -4.17 4.85
CA SER A 201 -16.84 -2.95 5.52
C SER A 201 -15.41 -2.60 5.11
N GLY A 202 -15.00 -1.35 5.36
CA GLY A 202 -13.63 -0.90 5.15
C GLY A 202 -13.10 -0.10 6.33
N LEU A 203 -11.78 -0.14 6.53
CA LEU A 203 -11.08 0.79 7.41
C LEU A 203 -10.16 1.67 6.58
N LEU A 204 -10.11 2.95 6.92
CA LEU A 204 -9.11 3.88 6.42
C LEU A 204 -8.31 4.43 7.59
N LEU A 205 -7.02 4.09 7.63
CA LEU A 205 -6.05 4.72 8.50
C LEU A 205 -5.47 5.94 7.79
N SER A 206 -5.24 7.01 8.55
CA SER A 206 -4.52 8.19 8.03
C SER A 206 -3.68 8.84 9.13
N ALA A 207 -2.59 9.49 8.74
CA ALA A 207 -1.68 10.21 9.63
C ALA A 207 -1.21 11.50 8.95
N GLN A 208 -1.19 12.59 9.70
CA GLN A 208 -0.78 13.91 9.22
C GLN A 208 -0.06 14.69 10.34
N PRO A 209 0.79 15.66 10.00
CA PRO A 209 1.31 16.62 10.98
C PRO A 209 0.15 17.33 11.70
N THR A 210 0.18 17.38 13.02
CA THR A 210 -0.92 17.95 13.84
C THR A 210 -1.22 19.39 13.48
N ALA A 211 -0.19 20.18 13.15
CA ALA A 211 -0.35 21.56 12.69
C ALA A 211 -1.17 21.71 11.39
N ALA A 212 -1.28 20.65 10.59
CA ALA A 212 -2.06 20.63 9.34
C ALA A 212 -3.49 20.10 9.52
N VAL A 213 -3.85 19.55 10.68
CA VAL A 213 -5.16 18.91 10.89
C VAL A 213 -6.18 19.88 11.48
N SER A 214 -7.28 20.08 10.75
CA SER A 214 -8.51 20.66 11.30
C SER A 214 -9.47 19.55 11.68
N ARG A 215 -9.81 19.45 12.97
CA ARG A 215 -10.70 18.40 13.49
C ARG A 215 -12.10 18.94 13.80
N PRO A 216 -13.17 18.22 13.39
CA PRO A 216 -14.52 18.49 13.91
C PRO A 216 -14.59 18.29 15.42
N GLU A 217 -15.60 18.89 16.06
CA GLU A 217 -15.90 18.66 17.46
C GLU A 217 -16.22 17.18 17.71
N ALA A 218 -15.65 16.62 18.77
CA ALA A 218 -15.87 15.23 19.13
C ALA A 218 -17.26 15.06 19.75
N VAL A 219 -18.00 14.06 19.29
CA VAL A 219 -19.31 13.69 19.87
C VAL A 219 -19.17 12.66 20.99
N ALA A 220 -18.02 12.00 21.07
CA ALA A 220 -17.68 11.06 22.13
C ALA A 220 -16.16 10.97 22.30
N THR A 221 -15.72 10.42 23.43
CA THR A 221 -14.32 10.13 23.72
C THR A 221 -14.19 8.66 24.07
N VAL A 222 -13.17 8.02 23.50
CA VAL A 222 -12.87 6.60 23.75
C VAL A 222 -11.42 6.43 24.16
N ARG A 223 -11.16 5.41 24.95
CA ARG A 223 -9.81 5.01 25.35
C ARG A 223 -9.26 4.01 24.33
N ILE A 224 -8.10 4.29 23.74
CA ILE A 224 -7.39 3.41 22.79
C ILE A 224 -5.96 3.13 23.29
N GLY A 225 -5.70 1.88 23.67
CA GLY A 225 -4.43 1.53 24.33
C GLY A 225 -4.17 2.45 25.53
N SER A 226 -3.08 3.21 25.48
CA SER A 226 -2.68 4.19 26.50
C SER A 226 -3.13 5.64 26.24
N ARG A 227 -3.97 5.90 25.22
CA ARG A 227 -4.36 7.25 24.78
C ARG A 227 -5.87 7.45 24.78
N ASP A 228 -6.27 8.71 24.87
CA ASP A 228 -7.66 9.11 24.65
C ASP A 228 -7.82 9.56 23.20
N GLY A 229 -8.93 9.18 22.59
CA GLY A 229 -9.27 9.53 21.22
C GLY A 229 -10.65 10.16 21.13
N GLY A 230 -10.78 11.19 20.29
CA GLY A 230 -12.04 11.84 19.99
C GLY A 230 -12.75 11.14 18.84
N VAL A 231 -14.02 10.79 19.03
CA VAL A 231 -14.87 10.25 17.97
C VAL A 231 -15.68 11.38 17.35
N THR A 232 -15.65 11.46 16.03
CA THR A 232 -16.41 12.39 15.21
C THR A 232 -17.24 11.61 14.20
N GLY A 233 -18.25 12.25 13.64
CA GLY A 233 -19.11 11.66 12.61
C GLY A 233 -20.57 11.70 13.00
N GLN A 234 -21.37 10.98 12.23
CA GLN A 234 -22.80 10.86 12.46
C GLN A 234 -23.31 9.53 11.92
N GLU A 235 -24.38 9.05 12.52
CA GLU A 235 -25.09 7.86 12.08
C GLU A 235 -25.56 8.01 10.62
N GLY A 236 -25.57 6.90 9.87
CA GLY A 236 -25.92 6.91 8.45
C GLY A 236 -24.83 7.45 7.51
N ARG A 237 -23.69 7.94 8.03
CA ARG A 237 -22.49 8.28 7.24
C ARG A 237 -21.32 7.39 7.63
N TRP A 238 -20.42 7.91 8.45
CA TRP A 238 -19.21 7.24 8.89
C TRP A 238 -18.82 7.80 10.26
N TRP A 239 -18.08 6.98 11.00
CA TRP A 239 -17.45 7.37 12.26
C TRP A 239 -15.94 7.43 12.06
N THR A 240 -15.31 8.42 12.68
CA THR A 240 -13.85 8.58 12.63
C THR A 240 -13.34 8.85 14.04
N LEU A 241 -12.41 7.99 14.45
CA LEU A 241 -11.61 8.14 15.65
C LEU A 241 -10.38 8.98 15.32
N TRP A 242 -10.06 9.96 16.15
CA TRP A 242 -8.88 10.81 16.06
C TRP A 242 -8.05 10.72 17.34
N TRP A 243 -6.73 10.65 17.21
CA TRP A 243 -5.81 10.69 18.36
C TRP A 243 -4.48 11.31 17.97
N GLU A 244 -3.77 11.83 18.97
CA GLU A 244 -2.44 12.42 18.79
C GLU A 244 -1.35 11.52 19.36
N ALA A 245 -0.20 11.51 18.70
CA ALA A 245 1.05 10.97 19.24
C ALA A 245 2.21 11.88 18.87
N GLY A 246 2.71 12.64 19.85
CA GLY A 246 3.71 13.67 19.60
C GLY A 246 3.14 14.74 18.65
N GLU A 247 3.87 15.02 17.57
CA GLU A 247 3.47 16.03 16.57
C GLU A 247 2.57 15.46 15.46
N VAL A 248 2.15 14.21 15.54
CA VAL A 248 1.31 13.56 14.52
C VAL A 248 -0.11 13.35 15.04
N THR A 249 -1.08 13.73 14.22
CA THR A 249 -2.49 13.36 14.41
C THR A 249 -2.82 12.19 13.50
N TYR A 250 -3.34 11.14 14.11
CA TYR A 250 -3.81 9.93 13.44
C TYR A 250 -5.33 9.91 13.39
N SER A 251 -5.87 9.23 12.38
CA SER A 251 -7.29 8.93 12.30
C SER A 251 -7.54 7.51 11.80
N LEU A 252 -8.65 6.95 12.27
CA LEU A 252 -9.19 5.68 11.83
C LEU A 252 -10.67 5.87 11.53
N ARG A 253 -11.03 5.69 10.26
CA ARG A 253 -12.42 5.77 9.78
C ARG A 253 -12.94 4.38 9.48
N LEU A 254 -14.11 4.06 10.03
CA LEU A 254 -14.87 2.87 9.66
C LEU A 254 -15.89 3.23 8.58
N MET A 255 -15.76 2.56 7.44
CA MET A 255 -16.62 2.72 6.28
C MET A 255 -17.59 1.54 6.21
N PRO A 256 -18.90 1.78 6.19
CA PRO A 256 -19.86 0.70 6.00
C PRO A 256 -19.74 0.14 4.58
N ARG A 257 -20.26 -1.08 4.40
CA ARG A 257 -20.55 -1.58 3.06
C ARG A 257 -21.50 -0.63 2.33
N GLU A 258 -21.54 -0.71 1.01
CA GLU A 258 -22.47 0.07 0.20
C GLU A 258 -23.92 -0.12 0.68
N GLY A 259 -24.62 1.01 0.89
CA GLY A 259 -25.98 1.05 1.43
C GLY A 259 -26.11 0.68 2.93
N GLY A 260 -25.01 0.40 3.61
CA GLY A 260 -24.97 0.14 5.05
C GLY A 260 -24.70 1.38 5.90
N SER A 261 -24.81 1.23 7.21
CA SER A 261 -24.38 2.22 8.19
C SER A 261 -23.87 1.54 9.46
N PHE A 262 -23.20 2.31 10.30
CA PHE A 262 -22.83 1.89 11.66
C PHE A 262 -23.41 2.90 12.66
N THR A 263 -23.94 2.38 13.76
CA THR A 263 -24.20 3.18 14.97
C THR A 263 -22.88 3.53 15.67
N LEU A 264 -22.90 4.54 16.55
CA LEU A 264 -21.74 4.88 17.37
C LEU A 264 -21.30 3.67 18.23
N ALA A 265 -22.27 2.98 18.84
CA ALA A 265 -22.00 1.80 19.66
C ALA A 265 -21.35 0.65 18.86
N GLU A 266 -21.73 0.45 17.59
CA GLU A 266 -21.07 -0.53 16.72
C GLU A 266 -19.64 -0.12 16.40
N PHE A 267 -19.41 1.16 16.12
CA PHE A 267 -18.08 1.69 15.88
C PHE A 267 -17.18 1.49 17.11
N GLU A 268 -17.62 1.90 18.30
CA GLU A 268 -16.88 1.73 19.56
C GLU A 268 -16.58 0.26 19.86
N ARG A 269 -17.53 -0.64 19.59
CA ARG A 269 -17.31 -2.09 19.73
C ARG A 269 -16.24 -2.61 18.77
N GLU A 270 -16.20 -2.13 17.53
CA GLU A 270 -15.13 -2.51 16.60
C GLU A 270 -13.79 -1.93 17.04
N LEU A 271 -13.72 -0.68 17.51
CA LEU A 271 -12.48 -0.10 18.06
C LEU A 271 -11.93 -0.91 19.23
N ALA A 272 -12.80 -1.36 20.13
CA ALA A 272 -12.42 -2.16 21.30
C ALA A 272 -11.91 -3.57 20.93
N ARG A 273 -12.22 -4.07 19.73
CA ARG A 273 -11.72 -5.36 19.21
C ARG A 273 -10.35 -5.23 18.56
N LEU A 274 -9.94 -4.03 18.16
CA LEU A 274 -8.63 -3.82 17.57
C LEU A 274 -7.54 -3.95 18.65
N LYS A 275 -6.38 -4.48 18.24
CA LYS A 275 -5.22 -4.58 19.12
C LYS A 275 -4.44 -3.28 19.06
N TRP A 276 -4.43 -2.54 20.17
CA TRP A 276 -3.68 -1.31 20.34
C TRP A 276 -2.35 -1.59 21.06
N SER A 277 -1.37 -0.70 20.88
CA SER A 277 -0.10 -0.72 21.62
C SER A 277 -0.19 0.06 22.93
#